data_AF-A0A4U8Q739-F1
#
_entry.id   AF-A0A4U8Q739-F1
#
_cell.length_a   1.000
_cell.length_b   1.000
_cell.length_c   1.000
_cell.angle_alpha   90.00
_cell.angle_beta   90.00
_cell.angle_gamma   90.00
#
_symmetry.space_group_name_H-M   'P 1'
#
loop_
_entity.id
_entity.type
_entity.pdbx_description
1 polymer ?
#
loop_
_entity_poly.entity_id
_entity_poly.type
_entity_poly.pdbx_seq_one_letter_code
_entity_poly.pdbx_strand_id
1 'polypeptide(L)'
;MKDSKLRDEVISHYLNSSSFNGLPIYEIENYDVNEMIELIKDGFVQAISEVDVLNPHIKGFDLELSKEHQIVNARNTDGHTCFYPTDMALEGIQIDYQKPYTVLLQRGKEKFEVIFFDIEILERYINNPKFLVMDNGYRGTICIKDEFYKESSSNEYIKDYGMAYIEGEKLNRAIGVFVIDLAKLSPKIQMLWKGFELENQNNCKVSEGFIKNLIMGEWVTHYWIFHALLGEMKVINNLCEAMNIPKLFSHTYGTFYTDMPEEYRNILLPTMKNYYDFVLVLEKLVVHNISIKAFQKDSVLIRGIERKDEEGKDKGSIVMFKEWLLQNVQANFDVDEVIIKPIKQVRKIRQVPAHELTNNSYNVDVYEKQKELMVDIYGSIRAIRILLRGHPLTKDVEIPDYLKDGKNIVFY
;
A
#
# COMPACT_ATOMS: atom_id res chain seq x y z
N MET A 1 3.86 45.14 17.20
CA MET A 1 3.87 45.51 15.77
C MET A 1 2.61 44.94 15.11
N LYS A 2 1.58 45.74 14.81
CA LYS A 2 0.39 45.22 14.10
C LYS A 2 0.49 45.37 12.57
N ASP A 3 1.24 46.36 12.09
CA ASP A 3 1.43 46.64 10.66
C ASP A 3 2.92 46.52 10.29
N SER A 4 3.37 45.31 9.93
CA SER A 4 4.71 45.04 9.40
C SER A 4 4.58 44.60 7.95
N LYS A 5 5.21 45.33 7.03
CA LYS A 5 5.20 44.99 5.60
C LYS A 5 5.84 43.63 5.34
N LEU A 6 6.90 43.31 6.08
CA LEU A 6 7.62 42.04 5.96
C LEU A 6 6.75 40.86 6.41
N ARG A 7 5.96 41.02 7.48
CA ARG A 7 4.97 40.03 7.89
C ARG A 7 3.93 39.81 6.80
N ASP A 8 3.38 40.87 6.23
CA ASP A 8 2.35 40.78 5.18
C ASP A 8 2.88 40.14 3.90
N GLU A 9 4.16 40.37 3.58
CA GLU A 9 4.86 39.74 2.45
C GLU A 9 5.01 38.23 2.67
N VAL A 10 5.44 37.79 3.86
CA VAL A 10 5.53 36.36 4.23
C VAL A 10 4.16 35.69 4.16
N ILE A 11 3.12 36.31 4.72
CA ILE A 11 1.74 35.77 4.67
C ILE A 11 1.26 35.69 3.22
N SER A 12 1.45 36.75 2.43
CA SER A 12 0.99 36.83 1.04
C SER A 12 1.69 35.82 0.15
N HIS A 13 3.01 35.66 0.29
CA HIS A 13 3.76 34.63 -0.43
C HIS A 13 3.24 33.23 -0.10
N TYR A 14 3.09 32.94 1.20
CA TYR A 14 2.61 31.65 1.68
C TYR A 14 1.22 31.28 1.14
N LEU A 15 0.24 32.21 1.25
CA LEU A 15 -1.14 31.97 0.83
C LEU A 15 -1.35 31.94 -0.68
N ASN A 16 -0.51 32.65 -1.45
CA ASN A 16 -0.57 32.66 -2.91
C ASN A 16 0.28 31.57 -3.56
N SER A 17 1.14 30.90 -2.78
CA SER A 17 1.90 29.74 -3.24
C SER A 17 0.96 28.56 -3.49
N SER A 18 1.09 27.92 -4.66
CA SER A 18 0.27 26.76 -5.04
C SER A 18 0.38 25.58 -4.07
N SER A 19 1.46 25.52 -3.29
CA SER A 19 1.75 24.45 -2.33
C SER A 19 2.12 24.98 -0.96
N PHE A 20 1.75 26.23 -0.62
CA PHE A 20 2.02 26.82 0.70
C PHE A 20 3.53 26.82 1.06
N ASN A 21 4.38 27.22 0.10
CA ASN A 21 5.83 27.27 0.31
C ASN A 21 6.24 28.49 1.14
N GLY A 22 7.36 28.37 1.84
CA GLY A 22 7.94 29.49 2.59
C GLY A 22 8.61 30.49 1.67
N LEU A 23 8.61 31.76 2.08
CA LEU A 23 9.26 32.86 1.36
C LEU A 23 10.77 32.77 1.59
N PRO A 24 11.58 32.49 0.55
CA PRO A 24 13.02 32.42 0.73
C PRO A 24 13.62 33.82 0.95
N ILE A 25 14.66 33.90 1.77
CA ILE A 25 15.35 35.15 2.12
C ILE A 25 15.81 35.95 0.90
N TYR A 26 16.26 35.27 -0.16
CA TYR A 26 16.78 35.89 -1.37
C TYR A 26 15.69 36.45 -2.31
N GLU A 27 14.40 36.15 -2.07
CA GLU A 27 13.29 36.77 -2.80
C GLU A 27 12.79 38.07 -2.15
N ILE A 28 13.32 38.43 -0.98
CA ILE A 28 12.93 39.64 -0.24
C ILE A 28 13.81 40.81 -0.69
N GLU A 29 13.28 41.70 -1.55
CA GLU A 29 14.05 42.79 -2.20
C GLU A 29 14.75 43.75 -1.21
N ASN A 30 14.23 43.90 0.02
CA ASN A 30 14.81 44.77 1.06
C ASN A 30 14.78 44.09 2.44
N TYR A 31 15.42 42.93 2.54
CA TYR A 31 15.43 42.14 3.78
C TYR A 31 16.00 42.92 4.98
N ASP A 32 15.15 43.27 5.95
CA ASP A 32 15.56 43.81 7.25
C ASP A 32 15.69 42.68 8.28
N VAL A 33 16.94 42.30 8.56
CA VAL A 33 17.30 41.27 9.55
C VAL A 33 16.71 41.58 10.93
N ASN A 34 16.72 42.84 11.36
CA ASN A 34 16.25 43.19 12.71
C ASN A 34 14.73 43.09 12.79
N GLU A 35 14.01 43.56 11.77
CA GLU A 35 12.54 43.41 11.70
C GLU A 35 12.15 41.92 11.71
N MET A 36 12.81 41.09 10.90
CA MET A 36 12.54 39.65 10.86
C MET A 36 12.82 38.96 12.21
N ILE A 37 13.91 39.33 12.89
CA ILE A 37 14.23 38.81 14.23
C ILE A 37 13.11 39.15 15.23
N GLU A 38 12.59 40.38 15.21
CA GLU A 38 11.49 40.77 16.10
C GLU A 38 10.21 40.00 15.75
N LEU A 39 9.91 39.76 14.46
CA LEU A 39 8.78 38.91 14.05
C LEU A 39 8.90 37.47 14.55
N ILE A 40 10.10 36.90 14.54
CA ILE A 40 10.38 35.56 15.09
C ILE A 40 10.21 35.55 16.62
N LYS A 41 10.73 36.56 17.32
CA LYS A 41 10.59 36.70 18.78
C LYS A 41 9.13 36.84 19.20
N ASP A 42 8.38 37.67 18.49
CA ASP A 42 6.96 37.90 18.72
C ASP A 42 6.11 36.67 18.34
N GLY A 43 6.67 35.72 17.58
CA GLY A 43 6.02 34.48 17.21
C GLY A 43 5.09 34.60 16.01
N PHE A 44 5.26 35.62 15.16
CA PHE A 44 4.51 35.78 13.90
C PHE A 44 5.14 35.02 12.74
N VAL A 45 6.46 34.79 12.79
CA VAL A 45 7.20 34.13 11.71
C VAL A 45 8.05 33.00 12.28
N GLN A 46 8.13 31.91 11.53
CA GLN A 46 9.09 30.83 11.72
C GLN A 46 10.14 30.84 10.61
N ALA A 47 11.39 30.53 10.95
CA ALA A 47 12.48 30.39 10.00
C ALA A 47 12.99 28.95 9.93
N ILE A 48 13.07 28.39 8.72
CA ILE A 48 13.60 27.06 8.46
C ILE A 48 14.70 27.20 7.41
N SER A 49 15.87 26.61 7.62
CA SER A 49 16.99 26.69 6.69
C SER A 49 17.43 25.33 6.17
N GLU A 50 18.33 25.35 5.20
CA GLU A 50 19.00 24.16 4.66
C GLU A 50 19.83 23.37 5.70
N VAL A 51 20.20 23.99 6.83
CA VAL A 51 20.87 23.26 7.92
C VAL A 51 19.89 22.42 8.74
N ASP A 52 18.59 22.73 8.65
CA ASP A 52 17.53 22.04 9.39
C ASP A 52 16.94 20.89 8.57
N VAL A 53 16.76 21.12 7.27
CA VAL A 53 16.13 20.18 6.34
C VAL A 53 16.71 20.29 4.94
N LEU A 54 16.62 19.19 4.17
CA LEU A 54 17.08 19.14 2.78
C LEU A 54 16.41 20.17 1.86
N ASN A 55 15.16 20.54 2.13
CA ASN A 55 14.42 21.52 1.33
C ASN A 55 13.63 22.48 2.23
N PRO A 56 14.17 23.67 2.55
CA PRO A 56 13.54 24.64 3.44
C PRO A 56 12.26 25.28 2.87
N HIS A 57 12.00 25.17 1.56
CA HIS A 57 10.76 25.65 0.93
C HIS A 57 9.53 24.81 1.28
N ILE A 58 9.71 23.65 1.93
CA ILE A 58 8.65 22.75 2.34
C ILE A 58 8.67 22.60 3.86
N LYS A 59 7.70 23.23 4.55
CA LYS A 59 7.37 22.92 5.95
C LYS A 59 6.70 21.55 6.04
N GLY A 60 7.53 20.50 6.07
CA GLY A 60 7.08 19.10 6.08
C GLY A 60 6.53 18.64 7.43
N PHE A 61 7.25 18.95 8.51
CA PHE A 61 6.96 18.54 9.89
C PHE A 61 7.21 19.70 10.84
N ASP A 62 6.75 19.55 12.09
CA ASP A 62 7.20 20.40 13.17
C ASP A 62 8.61 19.97 13.57
N LEU A 63 9.57 20.88 13.41
CA LEU A 63 10.97 20.66 13.70
C LEU A 63 11.33 21.07 15.14
N GLU A 64 10.36 21.63 15.89
CA GLU A 64 10.54 22.10 17.27
C GLU A 64 11.75 23.05 17.44
N LEU A 65 12.09 23.82 16.41
CA LEU A 65 13.25 24.72 16.41
C LEU A 65 13.09 25.83 17.44
N SER A 66 14.11 26.03 18.28
CA SER A 66 14.13 27.15 19.22
C SER A 66 14.17 28.51 18.50
N LYS A 67 13.62 29.55 19.13
CA LYS A 67 13.65 30.91 18.58
C LYS A 67 15.08 31.40 18.36
N GLU A 68 16.00 31.04 19.24
CA GLU A 68 17.42 31.38 19.12
C GLU A 68 18.02 30.79 17.85
N HIS A 69 17.72 29.53 17.54
CA HIS A 69 18.18 28.86 16.32
C HIS A 69 17.58 29.51 15.06
N GLN A 70 16.28 29.79 15.08
CA GLN A 70 15.60 30.50 13.99
C GLN A 70 16.19 31.90 13.74
N ILE A 71 16.57 32.62 14.80
CA ILE A 71 17.26 33.92 14.71
C ILE A 71 18.65 33.77 14.07
N VAL A 72 19.39 32.71 14.38
CA VAL A 72 20.68 32.43 13.73
C VAL A 72 20.47 32.19 12.24
N ASN A 73 19.47 31.40 11.86
CA ASN A 73 19.10 31.17 10.46
C ASN A 73 18.73 32.48 9.73
N ALA A 74 17.96 33.36 10.37
CA ALA A 74 17.56 34.65 9.82
C ALA A 74 18.74 35.63 9.62
N ARG A 75 19.80 35.52 10.45
CA ARG A 75 21.01 36.34 10.29
C ARG A 75 21.93 35.89 9.16
N ASN A 76 21.83 34.62 8.76
CA ASN A 76 22.65 34.07 7.69
C ASN A 76 22.06 34.44 6.31
N THR A 77 22.29 35.69 5.87
CA THR A 77 21.75 36.22 4.61
C THR A 77 22.29 35.53 3.36
N ASP A 78 23.45 34.88 3.46
CA ASP A 78 24.06 34.11 2.37
C ASP A 78 23.54 32.67 2.31
N GLY A 79 22.79 32.23 3.33
CA GLY A 79 22.24 30.88 3.42
C GLY A 79 20.86 30.75 2.77
N HIS A 80 20.40 29.51 2.63
CA HIS A 80 19.06 29.21 2.13
C HIS A 80 18.05 29.08 3.29
N THR A 81 17.57 30.21 3.80
CA THR A 81 16.51 30.29 4.82
C THR A 81 15.16 30.64 4.18
N CYS A 82 14.10 29.95 4.57
CA CYS A 82 12.72 30.23 4.20
C CYS A 82 11.90 30.65 5.42
N PHE A 83 11.02 31.63 5.23
CA PHE A 83 10.15 32.18 6.26
C PHE A 83 8.71 31.72 6.07
N TYR A 84 8.07 31.33 7.17
CA TYR A 84 6.69 30.88 7.21
C TYR A 84 5.90 31.71 8.20
N PRO A 85 4.65 32.08 7.90
CA PRO A 85 3.77 32.65 8.91
C PRO A 85 3.39 31.57 9.92
N THR A 86 3.31 31.94 11.20
CA THR A 86 2.77 31.08 12.26
C THR A 86 1.24 31.08 12.25
N ASP A 87 0.65 30.16 13.01
CA ASP A 87 -0.79 30.15 13.31
C ASP A 87 -1.27 31.51 13.85
N MET A 88 -0.50 32.14 14.73
CA MET A 88 -0.75 33.49 15.25
C MET A 88 -0.77 34.54 14.14
N ALA A 89 0.16 34.48 13.18
CA ALA A 89 0.17 35.43 12.07
C ALA A 89 -1.00 35.25 11.11
N LEU A 90 -1.54 34.03 11.04
CA LEU A 90 -2.65 33.62 10.18
C LEU A 90 -4.02 33.77 10.86
N GLU A 91 -4.08 34.30 12.09
CA GLU A 91 -5.36 34.58 12.75
C GLU A 91 -6.19 35.58 11.93
N GLY A 92 -7.45 35.21 11.66
CA GLY A 92 -8.41 36.07 10.96
C GLY A 92 -8.39 36.00 9.43
N ILE A 93 -7.54 35.14 8.82
CA ILE A 93 -7.63 34.90 7.38
C ILE A 93 -9.00 34.33 6.99
N GLN A 94 -9.50 34.72 5.82
CA GLN A 94 -10.74 34.15 5.29
C GLN A 94 -10.51 32.70 4.88
N ILE A 95 -11.34 31.81 5.42
CA ILE A 95 -11.27 30.37 5.18
C ILE A 95 -12.49 29.88 4.40
N ASP A 96 -12.25 28.94 3.48
CA ASP A 96 -13.28 28.25 2.73
C ASP A 96 -13.50 26.85 3.32
N TYR A 97 -14.56 26.71 4.12
CA TYR A 97 -14.90 25.45 4.77
C TYR A 97 -15.27 24.31 3.80
N GLN A 98 -15.47 24.59 2.51
CA GLN A 98 -15.65 23.56 1.49
C GLN A 98 -14.32 22.88 1.10
N LYS A 99 -13.19 23.38 1.60
CA LYS A 99 -11.84 22.84 1.38
C LYS A 99 -11.17 22.49 2.72
N PRO A 100 -11.70 21.50 3.46
CA PRO A 100 -11.28 21.23 4.83
C PRO A 100 -9.76 21.01 4.98
N TYR A 101 -9.09 20.38 4.01
CA TYR A 101 -7.65 20.11 4.09
C TYR A 101 -6.80 21.26 3.58
N THR A 102 -7.28 22.01 2.58
CA THR A 102 -6.64 23.28 2.23
C THR A 102 -6.67 24.25 3.40
N VAL A 103 -7.76 24.29 4.17
CA VAL A 103 -7.88 25.13 5.38
C VAL A 103 -6.84 24.77 6.44
N LEU A 104 -6.48 23.49 6.58
CA LEU A 104 -5.39 23.10 7.49
C LEU A 104 -4.08 23.78 7.09
N LEU A 105 -3.71 23.72 5.81
CA LEU A 105 -2.50 24.38 5.30
C LEU A 105 -2.62 25.91 5.36
N GLN A 106 -3.78 26.49 5.08
CA GLN A 106 -4.01 27.93 5.25
C GLN A 106 -3.75 28.40 6.68
N ARG A 107 -3.93 27.52 7.68
CA ARG A 107 -3.63 27.78 9.10
C ARG A 107 -2.20 27.42 9.51
N GLY A 108 -1.31 27.13 8.56
CA GLY A 108 0.10 26.90 8.82
C GLY A 108 0.46 25.47 9.25
N LYS A 109 -0.46 24.51 9.10
CA LYS A 109 -0.19 23.10 9.39
C LYS A 109 0.91 22.51 8.50
N GLU A 110 1.59 21.53 9.06
CA GLU A 110 2.65 20.76 8.45
C GLU A 110 2.14 19.97 7.23
N LYS A 111 2.90 20.01 6.12
CA LYS A 111 2.45 19.43 4.84
C LYS A 111 2.37 17.89 4.88
N PHE A 112 3.23 17.25 5.67
CA PHE A 112 3.31 15.79 5.79
C PHE A 112 2.64 15.27 7.07
N GLU A 113 1.78 16.07 7.71
CA GLU A 113 0.83 15.56 8.70
C GLU A 113 -0.06 14.51 8.00
N VAL A 114 -0.25 13.36 8.66
CA VAL A 114 -1.04 12.25 8.13
C VAL A 114 -2.43 12.33 8.72
N ILE A 115 -3.44 12.36 7.86
CA ILE A 115 -4.85 12.24 8.25
C ILE A 115 -5.32 10.82 7.93
N PHE A 116 -6.06 10.23 8.86
CA PHE A 116 -6.56 8.86 8.79
C PHE A 116 -8.02 8.80 8.39
N PHE A 117 -8.31 7.86 7.50
CA PHE A 117 -9.62 7.64 6.92
C PHE A 117 -10.03 6.18 7.05
N ASP A 118 -11.34 5.96 7.10
CA ASP A 118 -11.92 4.66 6.88
C ASP A 118 -11.47 4.15 5.50
N ILE A 119 -10.92 2.93 5.48
CA ILE A 119 -10.38 2.29 4.28
C ILE A 119 -11.43 2.12 3.17
N GLU A 120 -12.72 2.12 3.52
CA GLU A 120 -13.85 2.01 2.59
C GLU A 120 -13.85 3.09 1.49
N ILE A 121 -13.23 4.26 1.71
CA ILE A 121 -13.11 5.28 0.67
C ILE A 121 -12.42 4.73 -0.60
N LEU A 122 -11.53 3.73 -0.46
CA LEU A 122 -10.87 3.09 -1.58
C LEU A 122 -11.84 2.30 -2.48
N GLU A 123 -12.96 1.78 -1.95
CA GLU A 123 -13.97 1.04 -2.74
C GLU A 123 -14.53 1.90 -3.88
N ARG A 124 -14.67 3.22 -3.66
CA ARG A 124 -15.13 4.15 -4.70
C ARG A 124 -14.19 4.16 -5.91
N TYR A 125 -12.89 4.16 -5.65
CA TYR A 125 -11.87 4.27 -6.68
C TYR A 125 -11.68 2.93 -7.38
N ILE A 126 -11.61 1.87 -6.60
CA ILE A 126 -11.33 0.52 -7.07
C ILE A 126 -12.47 -0.06 -7.94
N ASN A 127 -13.73 0.22 -7.59
CA ASN A 127 -14.87 -0.27 -8.36
C ASN A 127 -15.23 0.63 -9.55
N ASN A 128 -14.45 1.69 -9.77
CA ASN A 128 -14.68 2.64 -10.85
C ASN A 128 -13.55 2.52 -11.89
N PRO A 129 -13.84 2.00 -13.09
CA PRO A 129 -12.82 1.70 -14.09
C PRO A 129 -12.11 2.95 -14.63
N LYS A 130 -12.60 4.16 -14.31
CA LYS A 130 -11.94 5.43 -14.64
C LYS A 130 -10.67 5.67 -13.85
N PHE A 131 -10.59 5.07 -12.66
CA PHE A 131 -9.45 5.23 -11.79
C PHE A 131 -8.50 4.05 -11.93
N LEU A 132 -7.24 4.35 -11.65
CA LEU A 132 -6.21 3.38 -11.43
C LEU A 132 -5.77 3.50 -9.96
N VAL A 133 -5.78 2.36 -9.26
CA VAL A 133 -5.24 2.24 -7.91
C VAL A 133 -4.03 1.33 -7.97
N MET A 134 -2.86 1.91 -7.72
CA MET A 134 -1.59 1.19 -7.72
C MET A 134 -1.22 0.89 -6.27
N ASP A 135 -1.48 -0.33 -5.81
CA ASP A 135 -1.24 -0.75 -4.43
C ASP A 135 -0.05 -1.72 -4.34
N ASN A 136 0.85 -1.47 -3.39
CA ASN A 136 1.99 -2.34 -3.09
C ASN A 136 1.93 -2.93 -1.67
N GLY A 137 0.75 -2.87 -1.04
CA GLY A 137 0.45 -3.41 0.28
C GLY A 137 0.57 -2.38 1.40
N TYR A 138 1.70 -1.66 1.48
CA TYR A 138 1.91 -0.63 2.52
C TYR A 138 1.68 0.80 2.04
N ARG A 139 1.77 1.02 0.73
CA ARG A 139 1.65 2.31 0.06
C ARG A 139 0.94 2.10 -1.27
N GLY A 140 0.08 3.05 -1.62
CA GLY A 140 -0.45 3.11 -2.97
C GLY A 140 -0.69 4.52 -3.48
N THR A 141 -1.12 4.58 -4.73
CA THR A 141 -1.42 5.80 -5.48
C THR A 141 -2.80 5.67 -6.11
N ILE A 142 -3.53 6.79 -6.18
CA ILE A 142 -4.82 6.88 -6.87
C ILE A 142 -4.68 7.93 -7.96
N CYS A 143 -4.95 7.55 -9.21
CA CYS A 143 -4.99 8.49 -10.33
C CYS A 143 -6.14 8.16 -11.29
N ILE A 144 -6.50 9.12 -12.12
CA ILE A 144 -7.38 8.89 -13.27
C ILE A 144 -6.54 8.25 -14.38
N LYS A 145 -7.07 7.22 -15.04
CA LYS A 145 -6.39 6.63 -16.21
C LYS A 145 -6.29 7.65 -17.34
N ASP A 146 -5.21 7.60 -18.10
CA ASP A 146 -4.92 8.54 -19.20
C ASP A 146 -6.09 8.70 -20.17
N GLU A 147 -6.81 7.61 -20.49
CA GLU A 147 -7.97 7.62 -21.39
C GLU A 147 -9.16 8.46 -20.89
N PHE A 148 -9.22 8.74 -19.58
CA PHE A 148 -10.26 9.59 -18.96
C PHE A 148 -9.71 10.93 -18.45
N TYR A 149 -8.41 11.17 -18.59
CA TYR A 149 -7.78 12.42 -18.19
C TYR A 149 -8.29 13.58 -19.04
N LYS A 150 -8.55 14.74 -18.40
CA LYS A 150 -8.87 15.99 -19.10
C LYS A 150 -8.11 17.13 -18.46
N GLU A 151 -7.32 17.86 -19.24
CA GLU A 151 -6.51 18.99 -18.75
C GLU A 151 -7.35 20.08 -18.05
N SER A 152 -8.59 20.28 -18.49
CA SER A 152 -9.48 21.33 -17.98
C SER A 152 -10.31 20.92 -16.74
N SER A 153 -10.21 19.66 -16.28
CA SER A 153 -10.93 19.22 -15.06
C SER A 153 -10.00 19.06 -13.87
N SER A 154 -10.56 19.26 -12.68
CA SER A 154 -9.91 18.89 -11.42
C SER A 154 -9.80 17.36 -11.34
N ASN A 155 -8.76 16.80 -11.94
CA ASN A 155 -8.49 15.37 -11.91
C ASN A 155 -8.13 14.97 -10.49
N GLU A 156 -8.74 13.89 -10.00
CA GLU A 156 -8.43 13.38 -8.68
C GLU A 156 -7.11 12.62 -8.75
N TYR A 157 -6.14 13.09 -7.97
CA TYR A 157 -4.85 12.48 -7.85
C TYR A 157 -4.43 12.50 -6.38
N ILE A 158 -4.24 11.31 -5.82
CA ILE A 158 -3.62 11.12 -4.51
C ILE A 158 -2.31 10.43 -4.78
N LYS A 159 -1.23 11.20 -4.63
CA LYS A 159 0.12 10.73 -4.89
C LYS A 159 0.42 9.51 -4.03
N ASP A 160 0.16 9.65 -2.72
CA ASP A 160 0.53 8.65 -1.72
C ASP A 160 -0.57 8.47 -0.69
N TYR A 161 -1.09 7.24 -0.57
CA TYR A 161 -1.80 6.78 0.61
C TYR A 161 -1.01 5.63 1.25
N GLY A 162 -1.02 5.58 2.58
CA GLY A 162 -0.42 4.52 3.38
C GLY A 162 -1.49 3.59 3.94
N MET A 163 -1.24 2.27 3.88
CA MET A 163 -2.03 1.33 4.65
C MET A 163 -1.85 1.65 6.14
N ALA A 164 -2.94 1.76 6.88
CA ALA A 164 -2.93 2.09 8.30
C ALA A 164 -3.77 1.10 9.11
N TYR A 165 -3.53 1.09 10.41
CA TYR A 165 -4.19 0.21 11.36
C TYR A 165 -4.79 1.02 12.48
N ILE A 166 -5.99 0.63 12.88
CA ILE A 166 -6.70 1.18 14.03
C ILE A 166 -6.34 0.30 15.23
N GLU A 167 -5.85 0.91 16.30
CA GLU A 167 -5.48 0.23 17.54
C GLU A 167 -6.69 -0.49 18.17
N GLY A 168 -6.51 -1.75 18.53
CA GLY A 168 -7.55 -2.59 19.10
C GLY A 168 -7.13 -4.06 19.18
N GLU A 169 -8.02 -4.91 19.71
CA GLU A 169 -7.77 -6.35 19.87
C GLU A 169 -7.80 -7.12 18.53
N LYS A 170 -8.52 -6.60 17.54
CA LYS A 170 -8.70 -7.21 16.23
C LYS A 170 -8.01 -6.39 15.17
N LEU A 171 -7.47 -7.04 14.14
CA LEU A 171 -7.01 -6.33 12.94
C LEU A 171 -8.14 -5.50 12.37
N ASN A 172 -7.93 -4.18 12.35
CA ASN A 172 -8.81 -3.22 11.72
C ASN A 172 -7.96 -2.21 10.96
N ARG A 173 -8.43 -1.83 9.77
CA ARG A 173 -7.65 -1.06 8.81
C ARG A 173 -8.21 0.34 8.62
N ALA A 174 -7.30 1.22 8.28
CA ALA A 174 -7.54 2.58 7.85
C ALA A 174 -6.60 2.87 6.68
N ILE A 175 -6.68 4.08 6.14
CA ILE A 175 -5.62 4.62 5.29
C ILE A 175 -5.15 5.96 5.83
N GLY A 176 -3.86 6.23 5.72
CA GLY A 176 -3.26 7.53 6.02
C GLY A 176 -2.94 8.27 4.73
N VAL A 177 -3.22 9.57 4.67
CA VAL A 177 -2.88 10.43 3.53
C VAL A 177 -2.27 11.73 4.03
N PHE A 178 -1.23 12.23 3.36
CA PHE A 178 -0.65 13.52 3.72
C PHE A 178 -1.61 14.66 3.42
N VAL A 179 -1.69 15.64 4.33
CA VAL A 179 -2.54 16.83 4.17
C VAL A 179 -2.28 17.54 2.83
N ILE A 180 -1.03 17.62 2.37
CA ILE A 180 -0.70 18.28 1.10
C ILE A 180 -1.33 17.61 -0.13
N ASP A 181 -1.48 16.29 -0.12
CA ASP A 181 -2.10 15.59 -1.24
C ASP A 181 -3.63 15.77 -1.21
N LEU A 182 -4.22 15.76 -0.02
CA LEU A 182 -5.64 16.08 0.16
C LEU A 182 -5.98 17.51 -0.24
N ALA A 183 -5.12 18.47 0.11
CA ALA A 183 -5.33 19.89 -0.17
C ALA A 183 -5.30 20.23 -1.68
N LYS A 184 -4.70 19.38 -2.51
CA LYS A 184 -4.68 19.51 -3.98
C LYS A 184 -5.96 19.01 -4.65
N LEU A 185 -6.80 18.26 -3.92
CA LEU A 185 -8.08 17.78 -4.43
C LEU A 185 -9.07 18.94 -4.55
N SER A 186 -10.05 18.80 -5.45
CA SER A 186 -11.12 19.79 -5.58
C SER A 186 -11.99 19.86 -4.32
N PRO A 187 -12.69 20.98 -4.05
CA PRO A 187 -13.51 21.14 -2.84
C PRO A 187 -14.48 19.99 -2.60
N LYS A 188 -15.15 19.55 -3.68
CA LYS A 188 -16.10 18.43 -3.64
C LYS A 188 -15.44 17.13 -3.16
N ILE A 189 -14.22 16.89 -3.59
CA ILE A 189 -13.49 15.66 -3.28
C ILE A 189 -12.88 15.74 -1.88
N GLN A 190 -12.39 16.91 -1.45
CA GLN A 190 -12.01 17.11 -0.05
C GLN A 190 -13.18 16.85 0.89
N MET A 191 -14.39 17.34 0.58
CA MET A 191 -15.59 17.08 1.36
C MET A 191 -16.01 15.60 1.36
N LEU A 192 -15.80 14.90 0.24
CA LEU A 192 -16.01 13.45 0.20
C LEU A 192 -15.06 12.75 1.17
N TRP A 193 -13.76 13.02 1.09
CA TRP A 193 -12.76 12.45 2.00
C TRP A 193 -13.08 12.78 3.45
N LYS A 194 -13.56 14.00 3.73
CA LYS A 194 -13.98 14.42 5.08
C LYS A 194 -15.11 13.54 5.65
N GLY A 195 -15.99 13.01 4.79
CA GLY A 195 -17.03 12.07 5.20
C GLY A 195 -16.52 10.69 5.63
N PHE A 196 -15.28 10.34 5.28
CA PHE A 196 -14.62 9.10 5.69
C PHE A 196 -13.49 9.35 6.70
N GLU A 197 -13.28 10.59 7.15
CA GLU A 197 -12.25 10.90 8.14
C GLU A 197 -12.61 10.25 9.48
N LEU A 198 -11.65 9.54 10.09
CA LEU A 198 -11.87 8.88 11.37
C LEU A 198 -11.88 9.90 12.51
N GLU A 199 -12.82 9.77 13.45
CA GLU A 199 -12.88 10.69 14.59
C GLU A 199 -11.65 10.56 15.51
N ASN A 200 -11.15 9.33 15.70
CA ASN A 200 -10.04 9.02 16.61
C ASN A 200 -8.70 8.91 15.87
N GLN A 201 -8.19 10.03 15.36
CA GLN A 201 -6.91 10.11 14.61
C GLN A 201 -5.72 9.52 15.39
N ASN A 202 -5.67 9.72 16.71
CA ASN A 202 -4.57 9.28 17.57
C ASN A 202 -4.47 7.74 17.75
N ASN A 203 -5.55 7.01 17.46
CA ASN A 203 -5.58 5.55 17.56
C ASN A 203 -5.14 4.86 16.26
N CYS A 204 -4.72 5.64 15.26
CA CYS A 204 -4.36 5.12 13.96
C CYS A 204 -2.85 5.22 13.73
N LYS A 205 -2.28 4.20 13.09
CA LYS A 205 -0.85 4.17 12.73
C LYS A 205 -0.70 3.67 11.31
N VAL A 206 0.02 4.45 10.48
CA VAL A 206 0.43 3.96 9.16
C VAL A 206 1.44 2.82 9.31
N SER A 207 1.47 1.93 8.32
CA SER A 207 2.52 0.94 8.16
C SER A 207 3.88 1.64 8.15
N GLU A 208 4.85 1.08 8.88
CA GLU A 208 6.18 1.64 9.03
C GLU A 208 6.87 1.88 7.67
N GLY A 209 6.61 0.99 6.70
CA GLY A 209 7.13 1.12 5.34
C GLY A 209 6.73 2.43 4.66
N PHE A 210 5.56 2.99 4.98
CA PHE A 210 5.10 4.26 4.40
C PHE A 210 6.01 5.41 4.81
N ILE A 211 6.31 5.53 6.10
CA ILE A 211 7.19 6.57 6.65
C ILE A 211 8.64 6.35 6.23
N LYS A 212 9.15 5.12 6.37
CA LYS A 212 10.51 4.76 5.95
C LYS A 212 10.78 5.16 4.49
N ASN A 213 9.85 4.82 3.61
CA ASN A 213 10.02 5.08 2.19
C ASN A 213 9.87 6.55 1.80
N LEU A 214 8.81 7.22 2.27
CA LEU A 214 8.45 8.56 1.81
C LEU A 214 9.17 9.68 2.55
N ILE A 215 9.50 9.46 3.82
CA ILE A 215 10.04 10.50 4.70
C ILE A 215 11.51 10.26 4.97
N MET A 216 11.90 9.03 5.30
CA MET A 216 13.29 8.71 5.67
C MET A 216 14.16 8.36 4.45
N GLY A 217 13.57 8.16 3.27
CA GLY A 217 14.30 7.76 2.06
C GLY A 217 14.87 6.33 2.14
N GLU A 218 14.33 5.50 3.02
CA GLU A 218 14.79 4.13 3.25
C GLU A 218 14.10 3.14 2.30
N TRP A 219 14.83 2.08 1.96
CA TRP A 219 14.28 0.95 1.21
C TRP A 219 13.40 0.09 2.11
N VAL A 220 12.18 -0.20 1.66
CA VAL A 220 11.30 -1.16 2.35
C VAL A 220 11.68 -2.57 1.91
N THR A 221 12.18 -3.36 2.86
CA THR A 221 12.62 -4.74 2.62
C THR A 221 11.51 -5.77 2.81
N HIS A 222 10.33 -5.35 3.28
CA HIS A 222 9.15 -6.19 3.45
C HIS A 222 8.36 -6.29 2.14
N TYR A 223 7.93 -7.50 1.81
CA TYR A 223 7.22 -7.80 0.57
C TYR A 223 5.81 -8.27 0.87
N TRP A 224 4.85 -7.75 0.12
CA TRP A 224 3.45 -8.09 0.29
C TRP A 224 3.18 -9.55 -0.09
N ILE A 225 2.50 -10.29 0.77
CA ILE A 225 2.23 -11.73 0.58
C ILE A 225 1.45 -12.05 -0.71
N PHE A 226 0.61 -11.12 -1.17
CA PHE A 226 -0.11 -11.27 -2.43
C PHE A 226 0.85 -11.32 -3.62
N HIS A 227 1.83 -10.41 -3.66
CA HIS A 227 2.92 -10.42 -4.65
C HIS A 227 3.79 -11.67 -4.52
N ALA A 228 4.12 -12.06 -3.28
CA ALA A 228 4.95 -13.22 -3.02
C ALA A 228 4.34 -14.51 -3.56
N LEU A 229 3.03 -14.73 -3.37
CA LEU A 229 2.33 -15.90 -3.91
C LEU A 229 2.44 -15.99 -5.44
N LEU A 230 2.23 -14.87 -6.16
CA LEU A 230 2.36 -14.82 -7.61
C LEU A 230 3.81 -15.10 -8.06
N GLY A 231 4.78 -14.59 -7.32
CA GLY A 231 6.20 -14.87 -7.53
C GLY A 231 6.53 -16.36 -7.36
N GLU A 232 6.04 -16.99 -6.29
CA GLU A 232 6.22 -18.43 -6.03
C GLU A 232 5.65 -19.27 -7.17
N MET A 233 4.45 -18.95 -7.68
CA MET A 233 3.84 -19.68 -8.81
C MET A 233 4.69 -19.60 -10.09
N LYS A 234 5.29 -18.43 -10.38
CA LYS A 234 6.21 -18.28 -11.52
C LYS A 234 7.45 -19.14 -11.36
N VAL A 235 8.07 -19.10 -10.18
CA VAL A 235 9.27 -19.91 -9.89
C VAL A 235 8.94 -21.39 -10.02
N ILE A 236 7.80 -21.85 -9.48
CA ILE A 236 7.36 -23.25 -9.61
C ILE A 236 7.22 -23.67 -11.07
N ASN A 237 6.63 -22.82 -11.92
CA ASN A 237 6.56 -23.13 -13.35
C ASN A 237 7.94 -23.22 -14.01
N ASN A 238 8.88 -22.35 -13.65
CA ASN A 238 10.26 -22.43 -14.14
C ASN A 238 10.95 -23.72 -13.67
N LEU A 239 10.68 -24.17 -12.43
CA LEU A 239 11.17 -25.46 -11.92
C LEU A 239 10.60 -26.63 -12.74
N CYS A 240 9.29 -26.61 -13.03
CA CYS A 240 8.63 -27.61 -13.88
C CYS A 240 9.28 -27.67 -15.29
N GLU A 241 9.52 -26.52 -15.91
CA GLU A 241 10.19 -26.44 -17.21
C GLU A 241 11.61 -27.02 -17.17
N ALA A 242 12.40 -26.71 -16.14
CA ALA A 242 13.74 -27.27 -15.96
C ALA A 242 13.73 -28.80 -15.77
N MET A 243 12.68 -29.33 -15.12
CA MET A 243 12.44 -30.77 -15.02
C MET A 243 11.83 -31.37 -16.28
N ASN A 244 11.62 -30.60 -17.36
CA ASN A 244 10.98 -31.03 -18.60
C ASN A 244 9.58 -31.64 -18.40
N ILE A 245 8.82 -31.14 -17.40
CA ILE A 245 7.40 -31.46 -17.21
C ILE A 245 6.53 -30.25 -17.53
N PRO A 246 5.24 -30.42 -17.89
CA PRO A 246 4.36 -29.29 -18.10
C PRO A 246 4.25 -28.41 -16.86
N LYS A 247 3.97 -27.12 -17.06
CA LYS A 247 3.74 -26.14 -16.00
C LYS A 247 2.70 -26.63 -15.00
N LEU A 248 3.00 -26.50 -13.70
CA LEU A 248 2.05 -26.82 -12.64
C LEU A 248 0.86 -25.86 -12.67
N PHE A 249 1.12 -24.55 -12.79
CA PHE A 249 0.08 -23.55 -12.92
C PHE A 249 -0.13 -23.21 -14.40
N SER A 250 -1.36 -23.39 -14.87
CA SER A 250 -1.73 -23.16 -16.27
C SER A 250 -1.53 -21.70 -16.69
N HIS A 251 -1.68 -20.77 -15.75
CA HIS A 251 -1.49 -19.34 -15.94
C HIS A 251 -0.75 -18.72 -14.75
N THR A 252 0.06 -17.69 -15.00
CA THR A 252 0.78 -16.93 -13.96
C THR A 252 0.60 -15.44 -14.20
N TYR A 253 0.41 -14.68 -13.12
CA TYR A 253 0.10 -13.26 -13.16
C TYR A 253 1.30 -12.39 -12.75
N GLY A 254 1.28 -11.12 -13.17
CA GLY A 254 2.28 -10.12 -12.75
C GLY A 254 1.98 -9.51 -11.39
N THR A 255 2.97 -8.82 -10.82
CA THR A 255 2.81 -8.00 -9.61
C THR A 255 2.58 -6.53 -9.95
N PHE A 256 2.59 -6.19 -11.24
CA PHE A 256 2.23 -4.87 -11.73
C PHE A 256 0.70 -4.76 -11.78
N TYR A 257 0.18 -3.56 -11.58
CA TYR A 257 -1.26 -3.32 -11.39
C TYR A 257 -2.14 -3.72 -12.59
N THR A 258 -1.59 -3.80 -13.81
CA THR A 258 -2.34 -4.27 -14.99
C THR A 258 -2.39 -5.79 -15.11
N ASP A 259 -1.47 -6.48 -14.42
CA ASP A 259 -1.26 -7.91 -14.58
C ASP A 259 -1.78 -8.71 -13.40
N MET A 260 -2.06 -8.06 -12.27
CA MET A 260 -2.62 -8.68 -11.09
C MET A 260 -4.12 -8.97 -11.31
N PRO A 261 -4.64 -10.14 -10.88
CA PRO A 261 -6.07 -10.41 -10.97
C PRO A 261 -6.89 -9.35 -10.23
N GLU A 262 -7.99 -8.91 -10.83
CA GLU A 262 -8.96 -8.05 -10.14
C GLU A 262 -9.46 -8.74 -8.86
N GLU A 263 -9.73 -7.94 -7.82
CA GLU A 263 -10.18 -8.40 -6.49
C GLU A 263 -9.17 -9.25 -5.69
N TYR A 264 -8.01 -9.63 -6.28
CA TYR A 264 -6.92 -10.29 -5.56
C TYR A 264 -6.06 -9.29 -4.79
N ARG A 265 -6.61 -8.75 -3.70
CA ARG A 265 -5.98 -7.75 -2.82
C ARG A 265 -6.58 -7.80 -1.43
N ASN A 266 -6.12 -6.92 -0.55
CA ASN A 266 -6.75 -6.69 0.74
C ASN A 266 -8.23 -6.33 0.59
N ILE A 267 -9.06 -6.92 1.44
CA ILE A 267 -10.46 -6.52 1.56
C ILE A 267 -10.50 -5.11 2.14
N LEU A 268 -11.28 -4.22 1.52
CA LEU A 268 -11.40 -2.83 1.93
C LEU A 268 -12.65 -2.66 2.79
N LEU A 269 -13.83 -2.92 2.22
CA LEU A 269 -15.07 -3.01 2.99
C LEU A 269 -15.21 -4.43 3.61
N PRO A 270 -15.16 -4.59 4.96
CA PRO A 270 -15.13 -5.89 5.62
C PRO A 270 -16.52 -6.52 5.65
N THR A 271 -16.95 -7.05 4.51
CA THR A 271 -18.21 -7.78 4.37
C THR A 271 -17.96 -9.23 4.02
N MET A 272 -18.89 -10.10 4.41
CA MET A 272 -18.84 -11.51 4.01
C MET A 272 -18.92 -11.67 2.48
N LYS A 273 -19.62 -10.78 1.77
CA LYS A 273 -19.62 -10.77 0.31
C LYS A 273 -18.21 -10.57 -0.24
N ASN A 274 -17.52 -9.50 0.17
CA ASN A 274 -16.16 -9.20 -0.31
C ASN A 274 -15.15 -10.29 0.09
N TYR A 275 -15.35 -10.95 1.24
CA TYR A 275 -14.57 -12.12 1.60
C TYR A 275 -14.75 -13.27 0.61
N TYR A 276 -15.99 -13.64 0.29
CA TYR A 276 -16.26 -14.75 -0.63
C TYR A 276 -15.83 -14.44 -2.07
N ASP A 277 -15.96 -13.19 -2.51
CA ASP A 277 -15.45 -12.74 -3.82
C ASP A 277 -13.93 -12.91 -3.89
N PHE A 278 -13.21 -12.48 -2.84
CA PHE A 278 -11.77 -12.73 -2.70
C PHE A 278 -11.43 -14.25 -2.72
N VAL A 279 -12.15 -15.07 -1.93
CA VAL A 279 -11.91 -16.53 -1.90
C VAL A 279 -12.17 -17.17 -3.26
N LEU A 280 -13.17 -16.71 -4.00
CA LEU A 280 -13.45 -17.20 -5.35
C LEU A 280 -12.28 -16.94 -6.30
N VAL A 281 -11.69 -15.74 -6.25
CA VAL A 281 -10.50 -15.40 -7.06
C VAL A 281 -9.30 -16.22 -6.62
N LEU A 282 -9.06 -16.37 -5.31
CA LEU A 282 -7.97 -17.19 -4.78
C LEU A 282 -8.09 -18.67 -5.19
N GLU A 283 -9.30 -19.23 -5.16
CA GLU A 283 -9.55 -20.63 -5.58
C GLU A 283 -9.26 -20.83 -7.06
N LYS A 284 -9.66 -19.87 -7.92
CA LYS A 284 -9.33 -19.89 -9.34
C LYS A 284 -7.82 -19.79 -9.57
N LEU A 285 -7.17 -18.88 -8.86
CA LEU A 285 -5.74 -18.60 -8.98
C LEU A 285 -4.88 -19.80 -8.57
N VAL A 286 -5.27 -20.50 -7.51
CA VAL A 286 -4.46 -21.57 -6.91
C VAL A 286 -4.95 -22.95 -7.32
N VAL A 287 -6.24 -23.23 -7.21
CA VAL A 287 -6.77 -24.60 -7.28
C VAL A 287 -7.21 -24.99 -8.68
N HIS A 288 -8.03 -24.17 -9.34
CA HIS A 288 -8.41 -24.42 -10.74
C HIS A 288 -7.22 -24.28 -11.69
N ASN A 289 -6.21 -23.52 -11.29
CA ASN A 289 -5.03 -23.27 -12.09
C ASN A 289 -4.06 -24.47 -12.13
N ILE A 290 -4.17 -25.43 -11.20
CA ILE A 290 -3.35 -26.64 -11.18
C ILE A 290 -3.64 -27.50 -12.41
N SER A 291 -2.62 -27.66 -13.25
CA SER A 291 -2.68 -28.40 -14.51
C SER A 291 -2.47 -29.89 -14.28
N ILE A 292 -3.49 -30.67 -14.59
CA ILE A 292 -3.40 -32.16 -14.57
C ILE A 292 -2.29 -32.67 -15.50
N LYS A 293 -1.98 -31.93 -16.58
CA LYS A 293 -0.94 -32.30 -17.55
C LYS A 293 0.44 -32.40 -16.90
N ALA A 294 0.71 -31.61 -15.85
CA ALA A 294 1.98 -31.64 -15.12
C ALA A 294 2.24 -33.01 -14.48
N PHE A 295 1.18 -33.75 -14.17
CA PHE A 295 1.26 -35.02 -13.45
C PHE A 295 1.35 -36.25 -14.35
N GLN A 296 1.15 -36.09 -15.67
CA GLN A 296 1.01 -37.21 -16.60
C GLN A 296 2.27 -37.48 -17.43
N LYS A 297 3.29 -36.61 -17.33
CA LYS A 297 4.52 -36.72 -18.12
C LYS A 297 5.65 -37.29 -17.28
N ASP A 298 6.26 -38.35 -17.77
CA ASP A 298 7.52 -38.87 -17.24
C ASP A 298 8.69 -37.92 -17.56
N SER A 299 9.65 -37.86 -16.66
CA SER A 299 10.93 -37.18 -16.87
C SER A 299 12.03 -37.86 -16.06
N VAL A 300 13.25 -37.33 -16.15
CA VAL A 300 14.38 -37.77 -15.33
C VAL A 300 13.97 -37.68 -13.86
N LEU A 301 14.00 -38.81 -13.14
CA LEU A 301 13.61 -38.95 -11.73
C LEU A 301 12.16 -38.54 -11.39
N ILE A 302 11.31 -38.34 -12.39
CA ILE A 302 9.89 -38.04 -12.23
C ILE A 302 9.08 -39.08 -12.98
N ARG A 303 8.15 -39.72 -12.29
CA ARG A 303 7.17 -40.65 -12.85
C ARG A 303 5.81 -39.97 -12.91
N GLY A 304 5.20 -39.99 -14.08
CA GLY A 304 3.82 -39.61 -14.29
C GLY A 304 2.86 -40.56 -13.56
N ILE A 305 1.63 -40.10 -13.41
CA ILE A 305 0.52 -40.87 -12.85
C ILE A 305 -0.63 -40.94 -13.85
N GLU A 306 -1.39 -42.02 -13.80
CA GLU A 306 -2.60 -42.15 -14.58
C GLU A 306 -3.70 -41.24 -14.05
N ARG A 307 -4.59 -40.78 -14.93
CA ARG A 307 -5.75 -39.97 -14.52
C ARG A 307 -6.88 -40.82 -13.95
N LYS A 308 -6.99 -42.08 -14.37
CA LYS A 308 -8.07 -42.96 -13.92
C LYS A 308 -7.73 -43.60 -12.57
N ASP A 309 -8.76 -43.85 -11.77
CA ASP A 309 -8.67 -44.71 -10.59
C ASP A 309 -8.87 -46.19 -10.95
N GLU A 310 -8.79 -47.07 -9.95
CA GLU A 310 -8.98 -48.52 -10.10
C GLU A 310 -10.39 -48.88 -10.61
N GLU A 311 -11.39 -48.00 -10.43
CA GLU A 311 -12.75 -48.15 -10.93
C GLU A 311 -12.94 -47.56 -12.35
N GLY A 312 -11.90 -46.98 -12.95
CA GLY A 312 -11.91 -46.39 -14.28
C GLY A 312 -12.49 -44.96 -14.35
N LYS A 313 -12.74 -44.30 -13.21
CA LYS A 313 -13.22 -42.91 -13.12
C LYS A 313 -12.07 -41.91 -13.10
N ASP A 314 -12.32 -40.69 -13.56
CA ASP A 314 -11.30 -39.63 -13.57
C ASP A 314 -11.04 -39.09 -12.15
N LYS A 315 -9.78 -39.13 -11.72
CA LYS A 315 -9.31 -38.50 -10.48
C LYS A 315 -9.37 -36.98 -10.60
N GLY A 316 -9.81 -36.32 -9.53
CA GLY A 316 -9.80 -34.85 -9.44
C GLY A 316 -8.37 -34.29 -9.35
N SER A 317 -8.17 -33.03 -9.76
CA SER A 317 -6.84 -32.41 -9.83
C SER A 317 -6.08 -32.41 -8.50
N ILE A 318 -6.75 -32.17 -7.37
CA ILE A 318 -6.12 -32.19 -6.02
C ILE A 318 -5.69 -33.60 -5.62
N VAL A 319 -6.48 -34.62 -5.99
CA VAL A 319 -6.15 -36.03 -5.70
C VAL A 319 -4.92 -36.44 -6.49
N MET A 320 -4.93 -36.15 -7.80
CA MET A 320 -3.77 -36.37 -8.66
C MET A 320 -2.54 -35.61 -8.16
N PHE A 321 -2.71 -34.36 -7.72
CA PHE A 321 -1.60 -33.57 -7.21
C PHE A 321 -0.95 -34.19 -5.97
N LYS A 322 -1.77 -34.65 -5.02
CA LYS A 322 -1.29 -35.38 -3.83
C LYS A 322 -0.52 -36.64 -4.21
N GLU A 323 -1.13 -37.49 -5.04
CA GLU A 323 -0.53 -38.76 -5.48
C GLU A 323 0.80 -38.53 -6.19
N TRP A 324 0.83 -37.55 -7.10
CA TRP A 324 2.03 -37.19 -7.84
C TRP A 324 3.15 -36.66 -6.92
N LEU A 325 2.82 -35.83 -5.92
CA LEU A 325 3.81 -35.38 -4.94
C LEU A 325 4.38 -36.56 -4.13
N LEU A 326 3.52 -37.39 -3.53
CA LEU A 326 3.97 -38.52 -2.70
C LEU A 326 4.80 -39.53 -3.48
N GLN A 327 4.58 -39.66 -4.79
CA GLN A 327 5.35 -40.53 -5.67
C GLN A 327 6.73 -39.95 -6.03
N ASN A 328 6.84 -38.63 -6.20
CA ASN A 328 7.99 -38.01 -6.86
C ASN A 328 8.89 -37.16 -5.95
N VAL A 329 8.43 -36.78 -4.76
CA VAL A 329 9.20 -35.96 -3.83
C VAL A 329 9.26 -36.58 -2.44
N GLN A 330 10.37 -36.35 -1.75
CA GLN A 330 10.53 -36.72 -0.36
C GLN A 330 10.40 -35.47 0.50
N ALA A 331 9.36 -35.41 1.33
CA ALA A 331 9.13 -34.31 2.26
C ALA A 331 9.60 -34.71 3.67
N ASN A 332 10.11 -33.72 4.43
CA ASN A 332 10.40 -33.85 5.86
C ASN A 332 9.21 -33.38 6.74
N PHE A 333 8.06 -33.15 6.14
CA PHE A 333 6.81 -32.72 6.76
C PHE A 333 5.63 -33.51 6.17
N ASP A 334 4.48 -33.44 6.83
CA ASP A 334 3.25 -34.04 6.34
C ASP A 334 2.70 -33.25 5.14
N VAL A 335 2.76 -33.86 3.95
CA VAL A 335 2.29 -33.28 2.68
C VAL A 335 0.79 -32.98 2.73
N ASP A 336 0.00 -33.81 3.42
CA ASP A 336 -1.44 -33.58 3.54
C ASP A 336 -1.72 -32.31 4.34
N GLU A 337 -1.09 -32.16 5.50
CA GLU A 337 -1.33 -31.02 6.39
C GLU A 337 -0.75 -29.71 5.83
N VAL A 338 0.46 -29.74 5.26
CA VAL A 338 1.16 -28.51 4.84
C VAL A 338 0.72 -28.02 3.46
N ILE A 339 0.37 -28.93 2.54
CA ILE A 339 0.10 -28.58 1.13
C ILE A 339 -1.36 -28.83 0.77
N ILE A 340 -1.85 -30.05 1.01
CA ILE A 340 -3.15 -30.45 0.46
C ILE A 340 -4.32 -29.82 1.22
N LYS A 341 -4.25 -29.76 2.55
CA LYS A 341 -5.31 -29.25 3.41
C LYS A 341 -5.61 -27.77 3.18
N PRO A 342 -4.62 -26.84 3.12
CA PRO A 342 -4.91 -25.45 2.78
C PRO A 342 -5.56 -25.26 1.41
N ILE A 343 -5.06 -25.97 0.38
CA ILE A 343 -5.64 -25.94 -0.98
C ILE A 343 -7.08 -26.45 -0.98
N LYS A 344 -7.38 -27.53 -0.24
CA LYS A 344 -8.76 -28.04 -0.07
C LYS A 344 -9.63 -27.07 0.71
N GLN A 345 -9.09 -26.39 1.72
CA GLN A 345 -9.82 -25.45 2.56
C GLN A 345 -10.33 -24.25 1.76
N VAL A 346 -9.51 -23.67 0.86
CA VAL A 346 -9.97 -22.61 -0.05
C VAL A 346 -11.17 -23.07 -0.87
N ARG A 347 -11.11 -24.27 -1.46
CA ARG A 347 -12.23 -24.83 -2.22
C ARG A 347 -13.48 -25.06 -1.36
N LYS A 348 -13.31 -25.51 -0.11
CA LYS A 348 -14.41 -25.69 0.84
C LYS A 348 -15.09 -24.36 1.19
N ILE A 349 -14.30 -23.31 1.48
CA ILE A 349 -14.84 -21.98 1.80
C ILE A 349 -15.58 -21.41 0.58
N ARG A 350 -15.00 -21.53 -0.62
CA ARG A 350 -15.63 -21.09 -1.89
C ARG A 350 -17.00 -21.75 -2.13
N GLN A 351 -17.23 -22.95 -1.64
CA GLN A 351 -18.48 -23.67 -1.84
C GLN A 351 -19.61 -23.14 -0.96
N VAL A 352 -19.33 -22.51 0.19
CA VAL A 352 -20.36 -22.00 1.12
C VAL A 352 -21.43 -21.13 0.44
N PRO A 353 -21.08 -20.05 -0.29
CA PRO A 353 -22.09 -19.18 -0.92
C PRO A 353 -22.90 -19.85 -2.05
N ALA A 354 -22.44 -21.00 -2.57
CA ALA A 354 -23.16 -21.76 -3.58
C ALA A 354 -24.19 -22.74 -2.99
N HIS A 355 -24.04 -23.12 -1.71
CA HIS A 355 -24.92 -24.08 -1.03
C HIS A 355 -25.85 -23.40 -0.02
N GLU A 356 -25.52 -22.19 0.41
CA GLU A 356 -26.29 -21.42 1.40
C GLU A 356 -26.51 -20.00 0.89
N LEU A 357 -27.73 -19.47 1.08
CA LEU A 357 -27.98 -18.04 0.88
C LEU A 357 -27.28 -17.26 2.00
N THR A 358 -26.13 -16.68 1.70
CA THR A 358 -25.39 -15.85 2.66
C THR A 358 -25.89 -14.41 2.63
N ASN A 359 -26.34 -13.88 3.77
CA ASN A 359 -26.65 -12.46 3.90
C ASN A 359 -25.36 -11.62 3.84
N ASN A 360 -25.42 -10.48 3.14
CA ASN A 360 -24.31 -9.53 3.13
C ASN A 360 -24.22 -8.81 4.48
N SER A 361 -23.41 -9.33 5.40
CA SER A 361 -23.16 -8.74 6.72
C SER A 361 -21.80 -8.07 6.80
N TYR A 362 -21.75 -6.92 7.46
CA TYR A 362 -20.51 -6.28 7.90
C TYR A 362 -19.87 -7.10 9.03
N ASN A 363 -18.59 -7.45 8.90
CA ASN A 363 -17.83 -8.22 9.87
C ASN A 363 -16.32 -7.97 9.74
N VAL A 364 -15.74 -7.23 10.69
CA VAL A 364 -14.30 -6.90 10.75
C VAL A 364 -13.41 -8.15 10.85
N ASP A 365 -13.91 -9.27 11.39
CA ASP A 365 -13.16 -10.54 11.48
C ASP A 365 -12.77 -11.10 10.10
N VAL A 366 -13.39 -10.59 9.04
CA VAL A 366 -13.02 -10.92 7.66
C VAL A 366 -11.54 -10.59 7.37
N TYR A 367 -10.97 -9.55 7.97
CA TYR A 367 -9.56 -9.22 7.75
C TYR A 367 -8.62 -10.31 8.29
N GLU A 368 -8.88 -10.82 9.50
CA GLU A 368 -8.11 -11.93 10.07
C GLU A 368 -8.33 -13.22 9.28
N LYS A 369 -9.58 -13.51 8.88
CA LYS A 369 -9.87 -14.67 8.01
C LYS A 369 -9.12 -14.61 6.69
N GLN A 370 -8.98 -13.41 6.10
CA GLN A 370 -8.20 -13.22 4.87
C GLN A 370 -6.70 -13.46 5.14
N LYS A 371 -6.17 -12.91 6.23
CA LYS A 371 -4.78 -13.08 6.64
C LYS A 371 -4.42 -14.55 6.85
N GLU A 372 -5.18 -15.26 7.67
CA GLU A 372 -4.98 -16.69 7.95
C GLU A 372 -4.98 -17.50 6.65
N LEU A 373 -6.00 -17.29 5.81
CA LEU A 373 -6.10 -18.01 4.54
C LEU A 373 -4.92 -17.73 3.61
N MET A 374 -4.46 -16.48 3.54
CA MET A 374 -3.31 -16.10 2.73
C MET A 374 -1.99 -16.67 3.26
N VAL A 375 -1.79 -16.69 4.58
CA VAL A 375 -0.61 -17.29 5.22
C VAL A 375 -0.56 -18.79 4.94
N ASP A 376 -1.69 -19.49 5.12
CA ASP A 376 -1.78 -20.93 4.87
C ASP A 376 -1.49 -21.27 3.41
N ILE A 377 -2.09 -20.53 2.48
CA ILE A 377 -1.92 -20.77 1.05
C ILE A 377 -0.52 -20.42 0.58
N TYR A 378 0.04 -19.28 1.01
CA TYR A 378 1.42 -18.95 0.72
C TYR A 378 2.38 -20.02 1.26
N GLY A 379 2.16 -20.50 2.48
CA GLY A 379 2.91 -21.61 3.08
C GLY A 379 2.88 -22.86 2.22
N SER A 380 1.70 -23.29 1.77
CA SER A 380 1.55 -24.44 0.87
C SER A 380 2.27 -24.25 -0.47
N ILE A 381 2.08 -23.11 -1.14
CA ILE A 381 2.71 -22.86 -2.44
C ILE A 381 4.23 -22.79 -2.30
N ARG A 382 4.74 -22.11 -1.27
CA ARG A 382 6.17 -22.09 -0.96
C ARG A 382 6.71 -23.49 -0.68
N ALA A 383 5.99 -24.33 0.05
CA ALA A 383 6.40 -25.71 0.33
C ALA A 383 6.53 -26.53 -0.96
N ILE A 384 5.64 -26.32 -1.94
CA ILE A 384 5.75 -26.93 -3.27
C ILE A 384 7.06 -26.50 -3.95
N ARG A 385 7.38 -25.19 -3.99
CA ARG A 385 8.66 -24.72 -4.56
C ARG A 385 9.84 -25.41 -3.89
N ILE A 386 9.85 -25.50 -2.57
CA ILE A 386 10.96 -26.11 -1.80
C ILE A 386 11.13 -27.58 -2.19
N LEU A 387 10.03 -28.35 -2.30
CA LEU A 387 10.08 -29.75 -2.69
C LEU A 387 10.63 -29.92 -4.11
N LEU A 388 10.12 -29.14 -5.08
CA LEU A 388 10.57 -29.24 -6.48
C LEU A 388 12.02 -28.79 -6.66
N ARG A 389 12.49 -27.83 -5.85
CA ARG A 389 13.90 -27.39 -5.85
C ARG A 389 14.88 -28.49 -5.40
N GLY A 390 14.39 -29.53 -4.73
CA GLY A 390 15.20 -30.71 -4.40
C GLY A 390 15.67 -31.51 -5.63
N HIS A 391 15.03 -31.31 -6.79
CA HIS A 391 15.35 -32.05 -8.00
C HIS A 391 16.67 -31.59 -8.66
N PRO A 392 17.58 -32.50 -9.07
CA PRO A 392 18.89 -32.15 -9.61
C PRO A 392 18.88 -31.21 -10.82
N LEU A 393 17.90 -31.35 -11.71
CA LEU A 393 17.76 -30.50 -12.92
C LEU A 393 17.30 -29.07 -12.61
N THR A 394 16.89 -28.79 -11.38
CA THR A 394 16.37 -27.45 -11.04
C THR A 394 17.43 -26.52 -10.48
N LYS A 395 18.68 -26.97 -10.26
CA LYS A 395 19.74 -26.22 -9.56
C LYS A 395 20.01 -24.83 -10.15
N ASP A 396 19.91 -24.70 -11.47
CA ASP A 396 20.23 -23.46 -12.18
C ASP A 396 19.02 -22.50 -12.29
N VAL A 397 17.84 -22.90 -11.81
CA VAL A 397 16.67 -22.02 -11.79
C VAL A 397 16.89 -20.93 -10.74
N GLU A 398 16.83 -19.67 -11.14
CA GLU A 398 16.98 -18.55 -10.21
C GLU A 398 15.73 -18.37 -9.34
N ILE A 399 15.94 -18.17 -8.04
CA ILE A 399 14.89 -17.83 -7.08
C ILE A 399 15.13 -16.39 -6.65
N PRO A 400 14.17 -15.47 -6.85
CA PRO A 400 14.29 -14.09 -6.38
C PRO A 400 14.64 -14.04 -4.90
N ASP A 401 15.55 -13.15 -4.52
CA ASP A 401 16.11 -13.10 -3.16
C ASP A 401 15.03 -13.02 -2.07
N TYR A 402 13.99 -12.22 -2.31
CA TYR A 402 12.88 -12.03 -1.38
C TYR A 402 12.01 -13.28 -1.14
N LEU A 403 12.09 -14.30 -2.01
CA LEU A 403 11.37 -15.57 -1.86
C LEU A 403 12.24 -16.67 -1.24
N LYS A 404 13.57 -16.50 -1.14
CA LYS A 404 14.47 -17.57 -0.71
C LYS A 404 14.12 -18.08 0.69
N ASP A 405 14.10 -17.19 1.68
CA ASP A 405 13.80 -17.53 3.08
C ASP A 405 12.39 -17.12 3.54
N GLY A 406 11.68 -16.34 2.72
CA GLY A 406 10.34 -15.85 2.98
C GLY A 406 10.18 -15.08 4.30
N LYS A 407 11.26 -14.63 4.94
CA LYS A 407 11.21 -13.98 6.26
C LYS A 407 10.59 -12.60 6.22
N ASN A 408 10.76 -11.90 5.11
CA ASN A 408 10.28 -10.54 4.93
C ASN A 408 8.92 -10.49 4.22
N ILE A 409 8.23 -11.63 4.07
CA ILE A 409 6.89 -11.65 3.49
C ILE A 409 5.88 -11.28 4.57
N VAL A 410 5.07 -10.26 4.31
CA VAL A 410 4.11 -9.72 5.27
C VAL A 410 2.73 -9.57 4.65
N PHE A 411 1.71 -9.76 5.50
CA PHE A 411 0.34 -9.36 5.20
C PHE A 411 0.12 -7.99 5.82
N TYR A 412 0.11 -6.95 4.99
CA TYR A 412 -0.30 -5.61 5.37
C TYR A 412 -1.83 -5.54 5.47
#